data_AF-A0A2J7ZFK8-F1
#
_entry.id   AF-A0A2J7ZFK8-F1
#
_cell.length_a   1.000
_cell.length_b   1.000
_cell.length_c   1.000
_cell.angle_alpha   90.00
_cell.angle_beta   90.00
_cell.angle_gamma   90.00
#
_symmetry.space_group_name_H-M   'P 1'
#
loop_
_entity.id
_entity.type
_entity.pdbx_description
1 polymer ?
#
loop_
_entity_poly.entity_id
_entity_poly.type
_entity_poly.pdbx_seq_one_letter_code
_entity_poly.pdbx_strand_id
1 'polypeptide(L)' 'MAVVEMARVDASTSTFLLVHSHLAMLTIGLLGSEEQKQDLLPRMAKFELVGCWALTEPSNGSDASGLTTTATKVP' A
#
# COMPACT_ATOMS: atom_id res chain seq x y z
N MET A 1 14.46 3.83 9.37
CA MET A 1 15.72 3.09 9.68
C MET A 1 15.62 1.61 9.30
N ALA A 2 14.58 0.86 9.69
CA ALA A 2 14.47 -0.57 9.37
C ALA A 2 14.53 -0.90 7.85
N VAL A 3 13.80 -0.17 7.00
CA VAL A 3 13.78 -0.42 5.54
C VAL A 3 15.17 -0.28 4.90
N VAL A 4 15.97 0.70 5.34
CA VAL A 4 17.32 0.94 4.81
C VAL A 4 18.27 -0.21 5.17
N GLU A 5 18.18 -0.74 6.40
CA GLU A 5 18.98 -1.91 6.80
C GLU A 5 18.58 -3.18 6.05
N MET A 6 17.29 -3.36 5.78
CA MET A 6 16.83 -4.47 4.93
C MET A 6 17.36 -4.33 3.50
N ALA A 7 17.32 -3.12 2.93
CA ALA A 7 17.84 -2.85 1.59
C ALA A 7 19.34 -3.07 1.46
N ARG A 8 20.10 -2.89 2.55
CA ARG A 8 21.54 -3.18 2.60
C ARG A 8 21.86 -4.65 2.33
N VAL A 9 20.91 -5.55 2.60
CA VAL A 9 21.06 -7.00 2.42
C VAL A 9 20.31 -7.47 1.18
N ASP A 10 19.03 -7.12 1.06
CA ASP A 10 18.18 -7.53 -0.06
C ASP A 10 17.16 -6.44 -0.43
N ALA A 11 17.26 -5.97 -1.67
CA ALA A 11 16.40 -4.92 -2.19
C ALA A 11 14.94 -5.40 -2.33
N SER A 12 14.72 -6.66 -2.71
CA SER A 12 13.37 -7.20 -2.92
C SER A 12 12.57 -7.25 -1.62
N THR A 13 13.17 -7.74 -0.53
CA THR A 13 12.57 -7.78 0.81
C THR A 13 12.32 -6.37 1.34
N SER A 14 13.25 -5.44 1.11
CA SER A 14 13.03 -4.03 1.42
C SER A 14 11.83 -3.46 0.68
N THR A 15 11.72 -3.68 -0.64
CA THR A 15 10.59 -3.21 -1.44
C THR A 15 9.28 -3.84 -0.97
N PHE A 16 9.27 -5.14 -0.66
CA PHE A 16 8.10 -5.81 -0.09
C PHE A 16 7.62 -5.10 1.18
N LEU A 17 8.51 -4.87 2.14
CA LEU A 17 8.18 -4.20 3.40
C LEU A 17 7.74 -2.75 3.17
N LEU A 18 8.41 -2.02 2.28
CA LEU A 18 8.10 -0.64 1.95
C LEU A 18 6.71 -0.51 1.33
N VAL A 19 6.38 -1.31 0.32
CA VAL A 19 5.05 -1.27 -0.33
C VAL A 19 3.96 -1.66 0.66
N HIS A 20 4.18 -2.75 1.40
CA HIS A 20 3.21 -3.24 2.37
C HIS A 20 2.92 -2.21 3.47
N SER A 21 3.95 -1.71 4.14
CA SER A 21 3.79 -0.87 5.34
C SER A 21 3.69 0.63 5.04
N HIS A 22 4.51 1.15 4.12
CA HIS A 22 4.61 2.59 3.87
C HIS A 22 3.72 3.08 2.73
N LEU A 23 3.17 2.19 1.89
CA LEU A 23 2.15 2.57 0.91
C LEU A 23 0.77 2.05 1.34
N ALA A 24 0.59 0.74 1.48
CA ALA A 24 -0.73 0.17 1.74
C ALA A 24 -1.23 0.47 3.17
N MET A 25 -0.50 0.09 4.21
CA MET A 25 -0.92 0.36 5.60
C MET A 25 -0.98 1.86 5.90
N LEU A 26 -0.03 2.65 5.40
CA LEU A 26 -0.04 4.10 5.60
C LEU A 26 -1.27 4.77 4.98
N THR A 27 -1.68 4.34 3.79
CA THR A 27 -2.92 4.86 3.15
C THR A 27 -4.14 4.59 4.02
N ILE A 28 -4.28 3.38 4.58
CA ILE A 28 -5.37 3.03 5.50
C ILE A 28 -5.26 3.84 6.80
N GLY A 29 -4.06 3.97 7.37
CA GLY A 29 -3.84 4.71 8.61
C GLY A 29 -4.19 6.20 8.51
N LEU A 30 -3.93 6.82 7.36
CA LEU A 30 -4.20 8.24 7.12
C LEU A 30 -5.62 8.51 6.61
N LEU A 31 -6.16 7.65 5.73
CA LEU A 31 -7.38 7.94 4.96
C LEU A 31 -8.54 6.98 5.25
N GLY A 32 -8.31 5.87 5.94
CA GLY A 32 -9.34 4.90 6.29
C GLY A 32 -10.25 5.38 7.42
N SER A 33 -11.42 4.76 7.54
CA SER A 33 -12.30 4.91 8.71
C SER A 33 -11.71 4.23 9.95
N GLU A 34 -12.22 4.53 11.14
CA GLU A 34 -11.77 3.87 12.37
C GLU A 34 -12.05 2.37 12.35
N GLU A 35 -13.17 1.94 11.76
CA GLU A 35 -13.50 0.53 11.58
C GLU A 35 -12.48 -0.17 10.65
N GLN A 36 -12.11 0.47 9.53
CA GLN A 36 -11.11 -0.07 8.62
C GLN A 36 -9.73 -0.18 9.28
N LYS A 37 -9.33 0.83 10.06
CA LYS A 37 -8.05 0.82 10.79
C LYS A 37 -8.00 -0.30 11.83
N GLN A 38 -9.07 -0.46 12.61
CA GLN A 38 -9.14 -1.44 13.70
C GLN A 38 -9.18 -2.89 13.20
N ASP A 39 -9.78 -3.17 12.04
CA ASP A 39 -9.76 -4.51 11.44
C ASP A 39 -8.47 -4.78 10.65
N LEU A 40 -8.13 -3.90 9.70
CA LEU A 40 -7.10 -4.20 8.70
C LEU A 40 -5.68 -4.04 9.24
N LEU A 41 -5.38 -2.95 9.95
CA LEU A 41 -4.00 -2.64 10.35
C LEU A 41 -3.39 -3.69 11.30
N PRO A 42 -4.12 -4.22 12.31
CA PRO A 42 -3.56 -5.26 13.18
C PRO A 42 -3.23 -6.55 12.43
N ARG A 43 -4.06 -6.95 11.46
CA ARG A 43 -3.85 -8.15 10.63
C ARG A 43 -2.69 -7.95 9.66
N MET A 44 -2.57 -6.76 9.08
CA MET A 44 -1.45 -6.40 8.21
C MET A 44 -0.12 -6.34 8.98
N ALA A 45 -0.10 -5.74 10.16
CA ALA A 45 1.10 -5.67 11.00
C ALA A 45 1.63 -7.04 11.45
N LYS A 46 0.76 -8.05 11.53
CA LYS A 46 1.12 -9.45 11.81
C LYS A 46 1.45 -10.26 10.55
N PHE A 47 1.40 -9.65 9.37
CA PHE A 47 1.49 -10.31 8.07
C PHE A 47 0.45 -11.42 7.84
N GLU A 48 -0.68 -11.39 8.57
CA GLU A 48 -1.84 -12.26 8.30
C GLU A 48 -2.61 -11.80 7.06
N LEU A 49 -2.44 -10.53 6.68
CA LEU A 49 -2.97 -9.92 5.46
C LEU A 49 -1.86 -9.09 4.79
N VAL A 50 -1.51 -9.40 3.55
CA VAL A 50 -0.51 -8.63 2.79
C VAL A 50 -1.19 -7.62 1.88
N GLY A 51 -0.90 -6.33 2.07
CA GLY A 51 -1.37 -5.25 1.19
C GLY A 51 -0.43 -4.94 0.02
N CYS A 52 -1.02 -4.38 -1.03
CA CYS A 52 -0.34 -3.74 -2.15
C CYS A 52 -0.91 -2.31 -2.36
N TRP A 53 -0.31 -1.55 -3.27
CA TRP A 53 -0.77 -0.19 -3.58
C TRP A 53 -0.85 0.01 -5.10
N ALA A 54 -2.06 -0.15 -5.63
CA ALA A 54 -2.34 -0.15 -7.05
C ALA A 54 -2.70 1.27 -7.53
N LEU A 55 -1.71 1.95 -8.11
CA LEU A 55 -1.89 3.26 -8.77
C LEU A 55 -1.49 3.22 -10.24
N THR A 56 -0.29 2.71 -10.52
CA THR A 56 0.29 2.70 -11.87
C THR A 56 -0.55 1.88 -12.85
N GLU A 57 -0.78 2.43 -14.04
CA GLU A 57 -1.50 1.80 -15.14
C GLU A 57 -0.59 1.67 -16.37
N PRO A 58 -0.94 0.83 -17.38
CA PRO A 58 -0.15 0.72 -18.61
C PRO A 58 0.10 2.04 -19.33
N SER A 59 -0.87 2.96 -19.30
CA SER A 59 -0.78 4.29 -19.91
C SER A 59 -0.32 5.40 -18.97
N ASN A 60 -0.36 5.18 -17.65
CA ASN A 60 -0.18 6.22 -16.63
C ASN A 60 0.83 5.80 -15.56
N GLY A 61 2.04 6.35 -15.67
CA GLY A 61 3.12 6.20 -14.69
C GLY A 61 3.40 7.50 -13.94
N SER A 62 4.18 8.39 -14.54
CA SER A 62 4.50 9.71 -13.95
C SER A 62 3.28 10.63 -13.85
N ASP A 63 2.37 10.59 -14.84
CA ASP A 63 1.08 11.29 -14.78
C ASP A 63 0.05 10.44 -14.00
N ALA A 64 0.28 10.34 -12.69
CA ALA A 64 -0.59 9.59 -11.79
C ALA A 64 -1.96 10.25 -11.59
N SER A 65 -2.15 11.52 -11.98
CA SER A 65 -3.45 12.18 -11.97
C SER A 65 -4.32 11.80 -13.17
N GLY A 66 -3.72 11.31 -14.25
CA GLY A 66 -4.39 10.91 -15.50
C GLY A 66 -4.96 9.49 -15.52
N LEU A 67 -5.25 8.88 -14.35
CA LEU A 67 -5.74 7.49 -14.27
C LEU A 67 -7.02 7.28 -15.07
N THR A 68 -7.16 6.07 -15.61
CA THR A 68 -8.29 5.65 -16.44
C THR A 68 -9.17 4.61 -15.76
N THR A 69 -8.71 4.00 -14.66
CA THR A 69 -9.54 3.15 -13.79
C THR A 69 -10.72 3.94 -13.24
N THR A 70 -11.93 3.43 -13.42
CA THR A 70 -13.16 4.08 -12.95
C THR A 70 -13.82 3.30 -11.81
N ALA A 71 -14.49 4.02 -10.92
CA ALA A 71 -15.33 3.45 -9.87
C ALA A 71 -16.74 4.05 -10.00
N THR A 72 -17.71 3.23 -10.43
CA THR A 72 -19.11 3.65 -10.56
C THR A 72 -19.90 3.17 -9.35
N LYS A 73 -20.57 4.09 -8.65
CA LYS A 73 -21.50 3.72 -7.58
C LYS A 73 -22.66 2.93 -8.17
N VAL A 74 -22.85 1.71 -7.69
CA VAL A 74 -23.99 0.85 -8.02
C VAL A 74 -25.10 1.03 -6.98
N PRO A 75 -26.39 0.77 -7.35
CA PRO A 75 -27.52 0.79 -6.42
C PRO A 75 -27.36 -0.18 -5.25
#